data_AF-A0A0S2S0L9-F1
#
_entry.id   AF-A0A0S2S0L9-F1
#
_cell.length_a   1.000
_cell.length_b   1.000
_cell.length_c   1.000
_cell.angle_alpha   90.00
_cell.angle_beta   90.00
_cell.angle_gamma   90.00
#
_symmetry.space_group_name_H-M   'P 1'
#
loop_
_entity.id
_entity.type
_entity.pdbx_description
1 polymer ?
#
loop_
_entity_poly.entity_id
_entity_poly.type
_entity_poly.pdbx_seq_one_letter_code
_entity_poly.pdbx_strand_id
1 'polypeptide(L)'
;MKEAPSTYIPSPTQPSRPAQHLHKSITDFHTLAQYHMKLAQILQKHNQLQCCIILCDWALTSMLKALYMKENNSFFPPGFLSMTDLLHLLHTETNPGLDLVVFIGTTQFLSSQLETSLLQKMKYKDVSRLLRRTDDILCQLSSRVISDLSQTYQSIF
;
A
#
# COMPACT_ATOMS: atom_id res chain seq x y z
N MET A 1 -17.25 -59.81 -12.61
CA MET A 1 -17.24 -58.36 -12.85
C MET A 1 -17.09 -57.67 -11.50
N LYS A 2 -15.94 -57.03 -11.24
CA LYS A 2 -15.70 -56.21 -10.04
C LYS A 2 -15.63 -54.76 -10.52
N GLU A 3 -16.58 -53.93 -10.11
CA GLU A 3 -16.57 -52.50 -10.39
C GLU A 3 -15.43 -51.82 -9.61
N ALA A 4 -14.66 -51.00 -10.30
CA ALA A 4 -13.61 -50.18 -9.72
C ALA A 4 -14.23 -48.91 -9.09
N PRO A 5 -13.75 -48.45 -7.92
CA PRO A 5 -14.29 -47.26 -7.29
C PRO A 5 -13.87 -46.01 -8.06
N SER A 6 -14.87 -45.21 -8.41
CA SER A 6 -14.76 -43.91 -9.09
C SER A 6 -13.88 -42.95 -8.29
N THR A 7 -12.76 -42.56 -8.88
CA THR A 7 -11.84 -41.54 -8.34
C THR A 7 -12.49 -40.17 -8.47
N TYR A 8 -13.06 -39.68 -7.36
CA TYR A 8 -13.61 -38.33 -7.26
C TYR A 8 -12.46 -37.31 -7.29
N ILE A 9 -12.30 -36.60 -8.41
CA ILE A 9 -11.39 -35.45 -8.50
C ILE A 9 -12.11 -34.26 -7.86
N PRO A 10 -11.59 -33.65 -6.76
CA PRO A 10 -12.23 -32.49 -6.18
C PRO A 10 -12.06 -31.29 -7.10
N SER A 11 -13.17 -30.66 -7.47
CA SER A 11 -13.21 -29.35 -8.13
C SER A 11 -12.51 -28.27 -7.27
N PRO A 12 -12.05 -27.15 -7.87
CA PRO A 12 -11.36 -26.10 -7.13
C PRO A 12 -12.27 -25.58 -6.02
N THR A 13 -11.88 -25.81 -4.77
CA THR A 13 -12.69 -25.48 -3.60
C THR A 13 -12.83 -23.96 -3.54
N GLN A 14 -14.05 -23.44 -3.69
CA GLN A 14 -14.31 -22.01 -3.54
C GLN A 14 -13.78 -21.53 -2.17
N PRO A 15 -13.12 -20.35 -2.12
CA PRO A 15 -12.59 -19.84 -0.85
C PRO A 15 -13.71 -19.65 0.16
N SER A 16 -13.44 -20.02 1.41
CA SER A 16 -14.39 -19.88 2.52
C SER A 16 -14.85 -18.41 2.67
N ARG A 17 -16.07 -18.18 3.16
CA ARG A 17 -16.61 -16.82 3.40
C ARG A 17 -15.60 -15.89 4.11
N PRO A 18 -14.89 -16.32 5.17
CA PRO A 18 -13.85 -15.48 5.80
C PRO A 18 -12.73 -15.09 4.83
N ALA A 19 -12.21 -16.04 4.03
CA ALA A 19 -11.15 -15.74 3.05
C ALA A 19 -11.60 -14.73 1.99
N GLN A 20 -12.87 -14.78 1.57
CA GLN A 20 -13.45 -13.80 0.66
C GLN A 20 -13.53 -12.39 1.27
N HIS A 21 -13.94 -12.29 2.53
CA HIS A 21 -13.99 -11.00 3.25
C HIS A 21 -12.60 -10.40 3.44
N LEU A 22 -11.61 -11.22 3.80
CA LEU A 22 -10.23 -10.77 3.96
C LEU A 22 -9.66 -10.26 2.63
N HIS A 23 -9.84 -11.02 1.56
CA HIS A 23 -9.40 -10.61 0.22
C HIS A 23 -10.04 -9.29 -0.19
N LYS A 24 -11.35 -9.12 0.03
CA LYS A 24 -12.03 -7.86 -0.24
C LYS A 24 -11.43 -6.69 0.53
N SER A 25 -11.20 -6.83 1.84
CA SER A 25 -10.62 -5.76 2.64
C SER A 25 -9.19 -5.39 2.22
N ILE A 26 -8.38 -6.38 1.84
CA ILE A 26 -7.05 -6.15 1.27
C ILE A 26 -7.17 -5.33 -0.03
N THR A 27 -8.06 -5.72 -0.93
CA THR A 27 -8.31 -5.02 -2.20
C THR A 27 -8.86 -3.60 -2.00
N ASP A 28 -9.72 -3.39 -0.99
CA ASP A 28 -10.26 -2.08 -0.67
C ASP A 28 -9.14 -1.10 -0.24
N PHE A 29 -8.22 -1.54 0.65
CA PHE A 29 -7.06 -0.72 1.05
C PHE A 29 -6.07 -0.48 -0.09
N HIS A 30 -5.82 -1.50 -0.92
CA HIS A 30 -4.98 -1.36 -2.10
C HIS A 30 -5.56 -0.33 -3.08
N THR A 31 -6.86 -0.43 -3.36
CA THR A 31 -7.59 0.51 -4.22
C THR A 31 -7.60 1.93 -3.64
N LEU A 32 -7.74 2.06 -2.32
CA LEU A 32 -7.70 3.34 -1.64
C LEU A 32 -6.33 4.03 -1.81
N ALA A 33 -5.23 3.28 -1.76
CA ALA A 33 -3.90 3.82 -2.05
C ALA A 33 -3.80 4.39 -3.49
N GLN A 34 -4.36 3.67 -4.47
CA GLN A 34 -4.44 4.16 -5.85
C GLN A 34 -5.23 5.47 -5.97
N TYR A 35 -6.38 5.58 -5.28
CA TYR A 35 -7.20 6.78 -5.34
C TYR A 35 -6.54 7.99 -4.70
N HIS A 36 -5.85 7.81 -3.56
CA HIS A 36 -5.09 8.88 -2.94
C HIS A 36 -4.02 9.44 -3.89
N MET A 37 -3.28 8.58 -4.59
CA MET A 37 -2.26 9.03 -5.54
C MET A 37 -2.85 9.74 -6.75
N LYS A 38 -3.94 9.21 -7.33
CA LYS A 38 -4.66 9.88 -8.42
C LYS A 38 -5.13 11.28 -8.01
N LEU A 39 -5.70 11.41 -6.80
CA LEU A 39 -6.10 12.71 -6.27
C LEU A 39 -4.89 13.63 -6.04
N ALA A 40 -3.77 13.10 -5.54
CA ALA A 40 -2.55 13.87 -5.32
C ALA A 40 -2.00 14.43 -6.64
N GLN A 41 -2.05 13.66 -7.72
CA GLN A 41 -1.66 14.12 -9.05
C GLN A 41 -2.53 15.30 -9.53
N ILE A 42 -3.84 15.24 -9.30
CA ILE A 42 -4.77 16.32 -9.64
C ILE A 42 -4.42 17.57 -8.82
N LEU A 43 -4.30 17.43 -7.50
CA LEU A 43 -4.00 18.53 -6.58
C LEU A 43 -2.64 19.17 -6.84
N GLN A 44 -1.65 18.38 -7.27
CA GLN A 44 -0.34 18.89 -7.69
C GLN A 44 -0.47 19.86 -8.86
N LYS A 45 -1.31 19.55 -9.87
CA LYS A 45 -1.57 20.44 -11.02
C LYS A 45 -2.23 21.76 -10.61
N HIS A 46 -2.96 21.76 -9.49
CA HIS A 46 -3.56 22.95 -8.89
C HIS A 46 -2.68 23.61 -7.81
N ASN A 47 -1.40 23.25 -7.72
CA ASN A 47 -0.43 23.78 -6.76
C ASN A 47 -0.84 23.60 -5.29
N GLN A 48 -1.69 22.62 -4.98
CA GLN A 48 -2.11 22.25 -3.62
C GLN A 48 -1.10 21.30 -2.99
N LEU A 49 0.12 21.80 -2.79
CA LEU A 49 1.30 21.00 -2.43
C LEU A 49 1.17 20.30 -1.07
N GLN A 50 0.59 20.97 -0.08
CA GLN A 50 0.37 20.40 1.25
C GLN A 50 -0.58 19.20 1.21
N CYS A 51 -1.67 19.30 0.43
CA CYS A 51 -2.60 18.19 0.23
C CYS A 51 -1.92 16.99 -0.44
N CYS A 52 -0.97 17.23 -1.34
CA CYS A 52 -0.22 16.14 -1.98
C CYS A 52 0.59 15.33 -0.95
N ILE A 53 1.16 15.99 0.06
CA ILE A 53 1.93 15.34 1.14
C ILE A 53 1.02 14.45 1.99
N ILE A 54 -0.14 14.97 2.41
CA ILE A 54 -1.16 14.20 3.14
C ILE A 54 -1.58 12.97 2.35
N LEU A 55 -1.85 13.14 1.06
CA LEU A 55 -2.30 12.05 0.22
C LEU A 55 -1.21 10.99 0.00
N CYS A 56 0.07 11.39 -0.06
CA CYS A 56 1.18 10.42 -0.07
C CYS A 56 1.19 9.58 1.21
N ASP A 57 1.05 10.21 2.37
CA ASP A 57 0.99 9.52 3.66
C ASP A 57 -0.20 8.55 3.75
N TRP A 58 -1.38 8.99 3.33
CA TRP A 58 -2.58 8.14 3.29
C TRP A 58 -2.48 7.00 2.27
N ALA A 59 -1.83 7.23 1.13
CA ALA A 59 -1.58 6.19 0.15
C ALA A 59 -0.63 5.10 0.70
N LEU A 60 0.49 5.52 1.30
CA LEU A 60 1.44 4.60 1.94
C LEU A 60 0.77 3.83 3.07
N THR A 61 0.04 4.51 3.95
CA THR A 61 -0.66 3.89 5.07
C THR A 61 -1.69 2.87 4.58
N SER A 62 -2.46 3.20 3.56
CA SER A 62 -3.45 2.28 2.97
C SER A 62 -2.76 1.03 2.39
N MET A 63 -1.69 1.19 1.62
CA MET A 63 -0.95 0.05 1.05
C MET A 63 -0.28 -0.80 2.13
N LEU A 64 0.29 -0.19 3.17
CA LEU A 64 0.90 -0.91 4.29
C LEU A 64 -0.13 -1.72 5.08
N LYS A 65 -1.36 -1.21 5.24
CA LYS A 65 -2.46 -1.96 5.83
C LYS A 65 -2.82 -3.18 4.99
N ALA A 66 -2.94 -3.01 3.67
CA ALA A 66 -3.19 -4.12 2.75
C ALA A 66 -2.09 -5.20 2.83
N LEU A 67 -0.83 -4.77 2.84
CA LEU A 67 0.33 -5.64 2.98
C LEU A 67 0.36 -6.37 4.32
N TYR A 68 0.12 -5.65 5.42
CA TYR A 68 0.05 -6.25 6.75
C TYR A 68 -1.02 -7.34 6.84
N MET A 69 -2.22 -7.05 6.35
CA MET A 69 -3.33 -8.00 6.33
C MET A 69 -3.00 -9.24 5.50
N LYS A 70 -2.32 -9.06 4.36
CA LYS A 70 -1.88 -10.13 3.46
C LYS A 70 -0.83 -11.03 4.11
N GLU A 71 0.24 -10.45 4.66
CA GLU A 71 1.38 -11.19 5.22
C GLU A 71 1.01 -11.91 6.53
N ASN A 72 0.13 -11.31 7.35
CA ASN A 72 -0.26 -11.86 8.65
C ASN A 72 -1.60 -12.63 8.62
N ASN A 73 -2.26 -12.72 7.45
CA ASN A 73 -3.59 -13.30 7.30
C ASN A 73 -4.61 -12.75 8.32
N SER A 74 -4.55 -11.42 8.57
CA SER A 74 -5.33 -10.72 9.60
C SER A 74 -6.38 -9.81 8.99
N PHE A 75 -7.58 -9.79 9.57
CA PHE A 75 -8.67 -8.89 9.18
C PHE A 75 -8.50 -7.46 9.66
N PHE A 76 -7.74 -7.27 10.74
CA PHE A 76 -7.65 -6.00 11.43
C PHE A 76 -6.20 -5.53 11.40
N PRO A 77 -5.84 -4.63 10.46
CA PRO A 77 -4.55 -3.98 10.53
C PRO A 77 -4.54 -3.06 11.76
N PRO A 78 -3.38 -2.88 12.41
CA PRO A 78 -3.27 -1.99 13.55
C PRO A 78 -3.57 -0.55 13.15
N GLY A 79 -4.04 0.25 14.12
CA GLY A 79 -4.30 1.67 13.91
C GLY A 79 -3.02 2.45 13.54
N PHE A 80 -1.88 2.00 14.06
CA PHE A 80 -0.55 2.54 13.80
C PHE A 80 0.45 1.38 13.71
N LEU A 81 1.37 1.45 12.74
CA LEU A 81 2.49 0.51 12.61
C LEU A 81 3.73 1.17 13.22
N SER A 82 4.34 0.54 14.23
CA SER A 82 5.60 1.02 14.79
C SER A 82 6.74 0.88 13.78
N MET A 83 7.87 1.55 14.03
CA MET A 83 9.07 1.40 13.20
C MET A 83 9.52 -0.06 13.12
N THR A 84 9.41 -0.81 14.21
CA THR A 84 9.74 -2.23 14.26
C THR A 84 8.79 -3.06 13.41
N ASP A 85 7.48 -2.77 13.47
CA ASP A 85 6.48 -3.44 12.62
C ASP A 85 6.76 -3.18 11.14
N LEU A 86 7.09 -1.92 10.80
CA LEU A 86 7.44 -1.55 9.42
C LEU A 86 8.72 -2.24 8.95
N LEU A 87 9.76 -2.31 9.78
CA LEU A 87 10.99 -3.03 9.43
C LEU A 87 10.70 -4.50 9.14
N HIS A 88 9.95 -5.18 9.99
CA HIS A 88 9.58 -6.57 9.75
C HIS A 88 8.71 -6.73 8.49
N LEU A 89 7.75 -5.84 8.28
CA LEU A 89 6.83 -5.91 7.14
C LEU A 89 7.53 -5.62 5.80
N LEU A 90 8.50 -4.71 5.79
CA LEU A 90 9.16 -4.22 4.59
C LEU A 90 10.46 -4.96 4.27
N HIS A 91 11.00 -5.71 5.23
CA HIS A 91 12.16 -6.55 5.02
C HIS A 91 11.91 -7.57 3.91
N THR A 92 12.90 -7.70 3.04
CA THR A 92 13.00 -8.75 2.02
C THR A 92 14.42 -9.30 2.03
N GLU A 93 14.65 -10.48 1.45
CA GLU A 93 15.99 -11.08 1.38
C GLU A 93 17.04 -10.16 0.74
N THR A 94 16.62 -9.27 -0.17
CA THR A 94 17.50 -8.38 -0.93
C THR A 94 17.47 -6.93 -0.46
N ASN A 95 16.48 -6.52 0.34
CA ASN A 95 16.39 -5.17 0.90
C ASN A 95 15.94 -5.23 2.37
N PRO A 96 16.78 -4.75 3.34
CA PRO A 96 16.42 -4.71 4.75
C PRO A 96 15.26 -3.76 5.08
N GLY A 97 14.79 -2.97 4.11
CA GLY A 97 13.62 -2.10 4.21
C GLY A 97 13.89 -0.76 4.91
N LEU A 98 15.13 -0.50 5.35
CA LEU A 98 15.44 0.70 6.13
C LEU A 98 15.19 2.00 5.34
N ASP A 99 15.51 2.02 4.05
CA ASP A 99 15.26 3.17 3.19
C ASP A 99 13.76 3.47 3.05
N LEU A 100 12.95 2.42 2.90
CA LEU A 100 11.49 2.50 2.85
C LEU A 100 10.92 3.01 4.18
N VAL A 101 11.37 2.45 5.30
CA VAL A 101 10.92 2.85 6.65
C VAL A 101 11.25 4.32 6.92
N VAL A 102 12.47 4.75 6.61
CA VAL A 102 12.88 6.16 6.77
C VAL A 102 12.02 7.08 5.89
N PHE A 103 11.77 6.69 4.64
CA PHE A 103 10.92 7.46 3.74
C PHE A 103 9.47 7.57 4.24
N ILE A 104 8.87 6.46 4.68
CA ILE A 104 7.52 6.43 5.24
C ILE A 104 7.44 7.30 6.49
N GLY A 105 8.36 7.13 7.43
CA GLY A 105 8.40 7.93 8.65
C GLY A 105 8.60 9.42 8.39
N THR A 106 9.43 9.77 7.40
CA THR A 106 9.60 11.17 6.97
C THR A 106 8.31 11.73 6.36
N THR A 107 7.60 10.94 5.55
CA THR A 107 6.34 11.36 4.92
C THR A 107 5.24 11.56 5.96
N GLN A 108 5.11 10.64 6.93
CA GLN A 108 4.22 10.77 8.09
C GLN A 108 4.54 12.01 8.92
N PHE A 109 5.83 12.25 9.18
CA PHE A 109 6.26 13.46 9.87
C PHE A 109 5.83 14.71 9.11
N LEU A 110 6.14 14.81 7.81
CA LEU A 110 5.75 15.97 7.00
C LEU A 110 4.23 16.17 6.96
N SER A 111 3.46 15.09 6.82
CA SER A 111 1.99 15.09 6.88
C SER A 111 1.46 15.63 8.21
N SER A 112 2.12 15.32 9.34
CA SER A 112 1.73 15.83 10.67
C SER A 112 2.04 17.32 10.88
N GLN A 113 2.90 17.93 10.07
CA GLN A 113 3.43 19.28 10.28
C GLN A 113 2.79 20.34 9.36
N LEU A 114 1.54 20.14 8.95
CA LEU A 114 0.84 20.95 7.93
C LEU A 114 0.83 22.47 8.19
N GLU A 115 0.71 22.86 9.45
CA GLU A 115 0.61 24.27 9.85
C GLU A 115 1.98 24.93 10.07
N THR A 116 3.07 24.19 9.92
CA THR A 116 4.41 24.71 10.19
C THR A 116 5.00 25.44 8.99
N SER A 117 5.87 26.42 9.27
CA SER A 117 6.66 27.13 8.26
C SER A 117 7.58 26.21 7.44
N LEU A 118 7.77 24.96 7.87
CA LEU A 118 8.58 23.96 7.17
C LEU A 118 7.94 23.57 5.84
N LEU A 119 6.62 23.33 5.81
CA LEU A 119 5.92 22.98 4.56
C LEU A 119 5.74 24.18 3.63
N GLN A 120 5.63 25.40 4.18
CA GLN A 120 5.57 26.63 3.36
C GLN A 120 6.84 26.83 2.51
N LYS A 121 7.97 26.26 2.93
CA LYS A 121 9.24 26.34 2.19
C LYS A 121 9.40 25.24 1.14
N MET A 122 8.57 24.20 1.14
CA MET A 122 8.67 23.12 0.15
C MET A 122 8.29 23.63 -1.23
N LYS A 123 9.17 23.41 -2.19
CA LYS A 123 8.95 23.83 -3.58
C LYS A 123 8.19 22.73 -4.31
N TYR A 124 7.55 23.12 -5.41
CA TYR A 124 6.87 22.19 -6.32
C TYR A 124 7.75 20.98 -6.69
N LYS A 125 9.05 21.20 -6.96
CA LYS A 125 10.02 20.13 -7.29
C LYS A 125 10.20 19.12 -6.15
N ASP A 126 10.14 19.55 -4.90
CA ASP A 126 10.38 18.70 -3.73
C ASP A 126 9.18 17.78 -3.52
N VAL A 127 7.97 18.33 -3.65
CA VAL A 127 6.71 17.56 -3.60
C VAL A 127 6.57 16.65 -4.83
N SER A 128 7.03 17.08 -6.00
CA SER A 128 7.06 16.22 -7.20
C SER A 128 7.96 14.99 -6.99
N ARG A 129 9.11 15.18 -6.34
CA ARG A 129 10.01 14.08 -6.00
C ARG A 129 9.39 13.15 -4.94
N LEU A 130 8.70 13.72 -3.95
CA LEU A 130 7.94 12.94 -2.96
C LEU A 130 6.90 12.07 -3.65
N LEU A 131 6.07 12.64 -4.53
CA LEU A 131 5.04 11.90 -5.26
C LEU A 131 5.61 10.75 -6.09
N ARG A 132 6.68 10.99 -6.86
CA ARG A 132 7.33 9.94 -7.65
C ARG A 132 7.86 8.81 -6.77
N ARG A 133 8.55 9.16 -5.67
CA ARG A 133 9.07 8.13 -4.76
C ARG A 133 7.96 7.35 -4.09
N THR A 134 6.86 8.01 -3.70
CA THR A 134 5.67 7.32 -3.19
C THR A 134 5.10 6.36 -4.23
N ASP A 135 4.96 6.81 -5.48
CA ASP A 135 4.46 5.99 -6.61
C ASP A 135 5.34 4.75 -6.84
N ASP A 136 6.67 4.91 -6.88
CA ASP A 136 7.63 3.80 -7.01
C ASP A 136 7.46 2.78 -5.88
N ILE A 137 7.30 3.24 -4.64
CA ILE A 137 7.11 2.38 -3.47
C ILE A 137 5.79 1.62 -3.58
N LEU A 138 4.71 2.28 -3.99
CA LEU A 138 3.40 1.64 -4.15
C LEU A 138 3.42 0.58 -5.25
N CYS A 139 4.12 0.82 -6.36
CA CYS A 139 4.38 -0.20 -7.39
C CYS A 139 5.09 -1.42 -6.79
N GLN A 140 6.17 -1.21 -6.03
CA GLN A 140 6.93 -2.28 -5.39
C GLN A 140 6.07 -3.08 -4.41
N LEU A 141 5.38 -2.40 -3.49
CA LEU A 141 4.57 -3.07 -2.46
C LEU A 141 3.34 -3.75 -3.05
N SER A 142 2.73 -3.19 -4.09
CA SER A 142 1.55 -3.77 -4.73
C SER A 142 1.81 -5.18 -5.25
N SER A 143 3.00 -5.47 -5.76
CA SER A 143 3.36 -6.80 -6.27
C SER A 143 3.33 -7.88 -5.18
N ARG A 144 3.48 -7.48 -3.91
CA ARG A 144 3.40 -8.35 -2.73
C ARG A 144 1.97 -8.52 -2.21
N VAL A 145 1.11 -7.52 -2.46
CA VAL A 145 -0.29 -7.52 -2.00
C VAL A 145 -1.20 -8.30 -2.96
N ILE A 146 -1.12 -8.00 -4.26
CA ILE A 146 -2.00 -8.53 -5.30
C ILE A 146 -1.20 -9.45 -6.22
N SER A 147 -1.63 -10.71 -6.33
CA SER A 147 -0.98 -11.71 -7.19
C SER A 147 -1.38 -11.59 -8.67
N ASP A 148 -2.53 -10.97 -8.96
CA ASP A 148 -2.99 -10.70 -10.32
C ASP A 148 -2.38 -9.38 -10.84
N LEU A 149 -1.45 -9.50 -11.79
CA LEU A 149 -0.76 -8.37 -12.41
C LEU A 149 -1.71 -7.35 -13.07
N SER A 150 -2.90 -7.76 -13.48
CA SER A 150 -3.89 -6.84 -14.06
C SER A 150 -4.55 -5.93 -13.03
N GLN A 151 -4.43 -6.27 -11.75
CA GLN A 151 -5.03 -5.56 -10.61
C GLN A 151 -3.97 -4.89 -9.73
N THR A 152 -2.69 -4.93 -10.12
CA THR A 152 -1.66 -4.22 -9.37
C THR A 152 -1.85 -2.71 -9.47
N TYR A 153 -1.25 -2.00 -8.52
CA TYR A 153 -1.17 -0.55 -8.53
C TYR A 153 -0.63 -0.07 -9.88
N GLN A 154 -1.30 0.92 -10.45
CA GLN A 154 -0.97 1.53 -11.72
C GLN A 154 -0.25 2.85 -11.44
N SER A 155 1.00 2.94 -11.88
CA SER A 155 1.80 4.15 -11.77
C SER A 155 1.04 5.34 -12.35
N ILE A 156 1.11 6.48 -11.65
CA ILE A 156 0.53 7.74 -12.09
C ILE A 156 1.55 8.65 -12.80
N PHE A 157 2.78 8.18 -13.06
CA PHE A 157 3.87 8.94 -13.66
C PHE A 157 4.33 8.40 -15.01
#